data_AF-H2ZDV8-F1
#
_entry.id   AF-H2ZDV8-F1
#
_cell.length_a   1.000
_cell.length_b   1.000
_cell.length_c   1.000
_cell.angle_alpha   90.00
_cell.angle_beta   90.00
_cell.angle_gamma   90.00
#
_symmetry.space_group_name_H-M   'P 1'
#
loop_
_entity.id
_entity.type
_entity.pdbx_description
1 polymer ?
#
loop_
_entity_poly.entity_id
_entity_poly.type
_entity_poly.pdbx_seq_one_letter_code
_entity_poly.pdbx_strand_id
1 'polypeptide(L)'
;MINIRAKLMQFCENNRPPYYGTYRKRSKYIRPRRPFIKDADLLDYEVDSDDEWEDPADGEDIANSDGEEDGDKDEDKEDDEGDGFFVPHGYLSDDEGIDQDVDEEKGEEEISDQKLKMKQKEFENSFKRKVQVLKIKKIGCVWPSNEAEFQKQDLDFLKTFKMHFITPTPIDLDE
;
A
#
# COMPACT_ATOMS: atom_id res chain seq x y z
N MET A 1 0.53 -7.67 22.16
CA MET A 1 0.27 -7.34 20.75
C MET A 1 0.15 -8.66 19.98
N ILE A 2 -0.99 -8.92 19.33
CA ILE A 2 -1.12 -10.09 18.46
C ILE A 2 -0.39 -9.75 17.15
N ASN A 3 0.65 -10.51 16.81
CA ASN A 3 1.41 -10.32 15.58
C ASN A 3 0.64 -10.99 14.42
N ILE A 4 0.14 -10.20 13.48
CA ILE A 4 -0.72 -10.68 12.39
C ILE A 4 0.03 -10.53 11.07
N ARG A 5 0.23 -11.67 10.39
CA ARG A 5 0.90 -11.70 9.08
C ARG A 5 -0.12 -11.43 7.98
N ALA A 6 0.24 -10.55 7.04
CA ALA A 6 -0.48 -10.39 5.79
C ALA A 6 -0.34 -11.65 4.93
N LYS A 7 -1.37 -11.95 4.14
CA LYS A 7 -1.42 -13.03 3.16
C LYS A 7 -1.66 -12.42 1.79
N LEU A 8 -0.91 -12.87 0.80
CA LEU A 8 -1.14 -12.58 -0.61
C LEU A 8 -1.91 -13.75 -1.23
N MET A 9 -3.03 -13.47 -1.88
CA MET A 9 -3.76 -14.45 -2.71
C MET A 9 -3.89 -13.86 -4.12
N GLN A 10 -3.21 -14.49 -5.07
CA GLN A 10 -3.18 -14.09 -6.48
C GLN A 10 -3.46 -15.33 -7.32
N PHE A 11 -4.39 -15.20 -8.26
CA PHE A 11 -4.78 -16.24 -9.21
C PHE A 11 -4.60 -15.69 -10.61
N CYS A 12 -4.09 -16.50 -11.53
CA CYS A 12 -3.81 -16.07 -12.91
C CYS A 12 -5.06 -15.96 -13.79
N GLU A 13 -6.16 -16.58 -13.34
CA GLU A 13 -7.44 -16.62 -14.06
C GLU A 13 -8.36 -15.46 -13.65
N ASN A 14 -8.00 -14.73 -12.59
CA ASN A 14 -8.84 -13.70 -12.01
C ASN A 14 -8.60 -12.33 -12.65
N ASN A 15 -9.68 -11.65 -13.05
CA ASN A 15 -9.64 -10.26 -13.53
C ASN A 15 -9.47 -9.27 -12.38
N ARG A 16 -9.99 -9.62 -11.20
CA ARG A 16 -9.89 -8.76 -10.01
C ARG A 16 -8.45 -8.66 -9.48
N PRO A 17 -8.06 -7.54 -8.85
CA PRO A 17 -6.74 -7.40 -8.25
C PRO A 17 -6.43 -8.46 -7.18
N PRO A 18 -5.14 -8.83 -6.98
CA PRO A 18 -4.73 -9.74 -5.92
C PRO A 18 -5.12 -9.24 -4.52
N TYR A 19 -5.57 -10.15 -3.67
CA TYR A 19 -5.83 -9.81 -2.27
C TYR A 19 -4.53 -9.77 -1.47
N TYR A 20 -4.24 -8.63 -0.81
CA TYR A 20 -3.15 -8.50 0.16
C TYR A 20 -3.67 -7.98 1.50
N GLY A 21 -3.75 -8.85 2.51
CA GLY A 21 -4.32 -8.46 3.79
C GLY A 21 -4.32 -9.54 4.86
N THR A 22 -4.93 -9.26 6.00
CA THR A 22 -4.99 -10.22 7.11
C THR A 22 -6.30 -11.00 7.08
N TYR A 23 -6.23 -12.31 6.83
CA TYR A 23 -7.40 -13.19 6.93
C TYR A 23 -7.43 -13.88 8.30
N ARG A 24 -8.38 -13.44 9.15
CA ARG A 24 -8.50 -13.85 10.57
C ARG A 24 -9.53 -14.95 10.82
N LYS A 25 -10.42 -15.21 9.85
CA LYS A 25 -11.41 -16.28 9.95
C LYS A 25 -10.70 -17.64 9.86
N ARG A 26 -11.12 -18.61 10.69
CA ARG A 26 -10.57 -19.98 10.70
C ARG A 26 -11.70 -20.98 10.54
N SER A 27 -11.55 -21.88 9.57
CA SER A 27 -12.47 -22.98 9.36
C SER A 27 -12.38 -24.00 10.49
N LYS A 28 -13.53 -24.55 10.89
CA LYS A 28 -13.60 -25.69 11.84
C LYS A 28 -13.41 -27.03 11.12
N TYR A 29 -13.81 -27.10 9.86
CA TYR A 29 -13.85 -28.33 9.06
C TYR A 29 -12.58 -28.54 8.23
N ILE A 30 -12.04 -27.45 7.64
CA ILE A 30 -10.81 -27.48 6.86
C ILE A 30 -9.61 -27.54 7.81
N ARG A 31 -8.92 -28.68 7.79
CA ARG A 31 -7.75 -28.95 8.64
C ARG A 31 -6.62 -29.51 7.79
N PRO A 32 -5.35 -29.43 8.25
CA PRO A 32 -4.21 -29.99 7.50
C PRO A 32 -4.37 -31.47 7.11
N ARG A 33 -5.14 -32.25 7.88
CA ARG A 33 -5.42 -33.67 7.60
C ARG A 33 -6.64 -33.90 6.68
N ARG A 34 -7.43 -32.87 6.41
CA ARG A 34 -8.66 -32.92 5.60
C ARG A 34 -8.77 -31.63 4.76
N PRO A 35 -7.88 -31.43 3.77
CA PRO A 35 -7.77 -30.16 3.04
C PRO A 35 -8.91 -29.91 2.05
N PHE A 36 -9.54 -30.96 1.52
CA PHE A 36 -10.58 -30.86 0.48
C PHE A 36 -12.02 -30.80 1.02
N ILE A 37 -12.19 -30.53 2.30
CA ILE A 37 -13.53 -30.38 2.89
C ILE A 37 -14.04 -28.98 2.63
N LYS A 38 -15.35 -28.87 2.36
CA LYS A 38 -16.01 -27.58 2.25
C LYS A 38 -16.50 -27.12 3.63
N ASP A 39 -16.27 -25.85 3.92
CA ASP A 39 -16.82 -25.15 5.08
C ASP A 39 -17.92 -24.19 4.62
N ALA A 40 -19.14 -24.70 4.47
CA ALA A 40 -20.28 -23.92 3.99
C ALA A 40 -20.76 -22.85 5.00
N ASP A 41 -20.35 -22.94 6.27
CA ASP A 41 -20.69 -21.94 7.28
C ASP A 41 -19.83 -20.67 7.14
N LEU A 42 -18.59 -20.83 6.66
CA LEU A 42 -17.60 -19.76 6.59
C LEU A 42 -17.37 -19.21 5.18
N LEU A 43 -17.47 -20.09 4.19
CA LEU A 43 -17.15 -19.83 2.79
C LEU A 43 -18.33 -20.27 1.94
N ASP A 44 -18.79 -19.37 1.07
CA ASP A 44 -19.72 -19.71 0.02
C ASP A 44 -18.93 -20.21 -1.19
N TYR A 45 -19.20 -21.44 -1.63
CA TYR A 45 -18.51 -22.08 -2.76
C TYR A 45 -19.33 -22.02 -4.05
N GLU A 46 -20.57 -21.52 -3.99
CA GLU A 46 -21.43 -21.38 -5.16
C GLU A 46 -21.27 -20.01 -5.82
N VAL A 47 -20.67 -19.06 -5.10
CA VAL A 47 -20.36 -17.72 -5.59
C VAL A 47 -18.91 -17.66 -6.07
N ASP A 48 -18.71 -17.27 -7.33
CA ASP A 48 -17.40 -16.88 -7.84
C ASP A 48 -17.22 -15.37 -7.75
N SER A 49 -16.32 -14.94 -6.85
CA SER A 49 -16.00 -13.53 -6.63
C SER A 49 -15.36 -12.84 -7.84
N ASP A 50 -14.87 -13.61 -8.83
CA ASP A 50 -14.31 -13.02 -10.04
C ASP A 50 -15.38 -12.63 -11.06
N ASP A 51 -16.44 -13.43 -11.18
CA ASP A 51 -17.56 -13.17 -12.10
C ASP A 51 -18.33 -11.89 -11.73
N GLU A 52 -18.38 -11.56 -10.44
CA GLU A 52 -18.99 -10.31 -9.93
C GLU A 52 -18.11 -9.08 -10.13
N TRP A 53 -16.86 -9.25 -10.57
CA TRP A 53 -15.95 -8.13 -10.79
C TRP A 53 -16.23 -7.48 -12.15
N GLU A 54 -16.72 -6.25 -12.13
CA GLU A 54 -16.80 -5.44 -13.34
C GLU A 54 -15.40 -4.98 -13.72
N ASP A 55 -15.00 -5.18 -14.98
CA ASP A 55 -13.84 -4.49 -15.52
C ASP A 55 -14.10 -2.98 -15.34
N PRO A 56 -13.22 -2.25 -14.63
CA PRO A 56 -13.37 -0.80 -14.55
C PRO A 56 -13.41 -0.31 -15.98
N ALA A 57 -14.52 0.32 -16.37
CA ALA A 57 -14.65 0.97 -17.66
C ALA A 57 -13.38 1.80 -17.83
N ASP A 58 -12.67 1.54 -18.94
CA ASP A 58 -11.40 2.16 -19.30
C ASP A 58 -11.47 3.61 -18.84
N GLY A 59 -10.77 3.90 -17.73
CA GLY A 59 -10.93 5.19 -17.08
C GLY A 59 -10.63 6.22 -18.15
N GLU A 60 -11.51 7.19 -18.35
CA GLU A 60 -11.33 8.19 -19.40
C GLU A 60 -9.88 8.66 -19.32
N ASP A 61 -9.09 8.34 -20.35
CA ASP A 61 -7.73 8.82 -20.47
C ASP A 61 -7.84 10.32 -20.24
N ILE A 62 -7.32 10.81 -19.11
CA ILE A 62 -7.10 12.24 -18.90
C ILE A 62 -6.00 12.59 -19.89
N ALA A 63 -6.41 12.75 -21.14
CA ALA A 63 -5.61 13.26 -22.20
C ALA A 63 -5.30 14.69 -21.79
N ASN A 64 -4.06 14.91 -21.38
CA ASN A 64 -3.45 16.23 -21.38
C ASN A 64 -3.43 16.74 -22.85
N SER A 65 -4.57 17.22 -23.33
CA SER A 65 -4.68 18.13 -24.46
C SER A 65 -5.53 19.29 -23.93
N ASP A 66 -5.02 20.52 -23.83
CA ASP A 66 -4.48 21.30 -24.94
C ASP A 66 -3.70 22.50 -24.36
N GLY A 67 -2.52 22.81 -24.91
CA GLY A 67 -1.73 23.95 -24.46
C GLY A 67 -0.25 24.01 -24.90
N GLU A 68 0.12 23.43 -26.03
CA GLU A 68 1.37 23.78 -26.70
C GLU A 68 1.23 25.21 -27.28
N GLU A 69 1.74 26.23 -26.58
CA GLU A 69 2.18 27.47 -27.22
C GLU A 69 3.70 27.58 -27.09
N ASP A 70 4.38 27.19 -28.18
CA ASP A 70 5.78 27.44 -28.46
C ASP A 70 6.06 28.96 -28.35
N GLY A 71 6.77 29.34 -27.30
CA GLY A 71 7.04 30.73 -26.95
C GLY A 71 8.22 30.83 -26.00
N ASP A 72 9.42 30.68 -26.56
CA ASP A 72 10.70 31.05 -25.95
C ASP A 72 10.60 32.34 -25.13
N LYS A 73 10.63 32.21 -23.79
CA LYS A 73 10.89 33.27 -22.80
C LYS A 73 11.11 32.70 -21.40
N ASP A 74 12.38 32.75 -21.01
CA ASP A 74 12.92 33.05 -19.68
C ASP A 74 12.35 32.34 -18.43
N GLU A 75 13.22 31.50 -17.86
CA GLU A 75 13.58 31.35 -16.44
C GLU A 75 12.51 31.58 -15.35
N ASP A 76 12.39 30.57 -14.46
CA ASP A 76 11.72 30.54 -13.16
C ASP A 76 10.17 30.53 -13.15
N LYS A 77 9.60 29.35 -13.44
CA LYS A 77 8.35 28.91 -12.81
C LYS A 77 8.55 27.55 -12.17
N GLU A 78 8.70 27.56 -10.85
CA GLU A 78 8.63 26.36 -10.01
C GLU A 78 7.24 25.72 -10.17
N ASP A 79 7.20 24.62 -10.92
CA ASP A 79 6.43 23.38 -10.70
C ASP A 79 5.31 23.48 -9.63
N ASP A 80 4.19 24.13 -9.97
CA ASP A 80 2.95 24.20 -9.17
C ASP A 80 1.82 23.37 -9.82
N GLU A 81 2.17 22.25 -10.47
CA GLU A 81 1.20 21.32 -11.07
C GLU A 81 0.77 20.18 -10.11
N GLY A 82 1.23 20.21 -8.86
CA GLY A 82 0.97 19.18 -7.84
C GLY A 82 -0.15 19.49 -6.84
N ASP A 83 -0.73 20.69 -6.88
CA ASP A 83 -1.68 21.21 -5.89
C ASP A 83 -3.09 20.59 -5.99
N GLY A 84 -3.58 20.33 -7.21
CA GLY A 84 -5.01 20.08 -7.42
C GLY A 84 -5.52 18.66 -7.18
N PHE A 85 -4.65 17.67 -6.96
CA PHE A 85 -5.09 16.26 -6.83
C PHE A 85 -5.42 15.85 -5.39
N PHE A 86 -4.77 16.46 -4.39
CA PHE A 86 -4.95 16.05 -2.99
C PHE A 86 -5.58 17.16 -2.16
N VAL A 87 -6.76 16.87 -1.61
CA VAL A 87 -7.40 17.73 -0.61
C VAL A 87 -6.57 17.72 0.67
N PRO A 88 -6.06 18.88 1.16
CA PRO A 88 -5.34 18.95 2.41
C PRO A 88 -6.19 18.41 3.57
N HIS A 89 -5.57 17.66 4.48
CA HIS A 89 -6.31 17.17 5.64
C HIS A 89 -6.85 18.33 6.49
N GLY A 90 -8.16 18.26 6.77
CA GLY A 90 -8.89 19.30 7.49
C GLY A 90 -9.42 20.43 6.61
N TYR A 91 -9.34 20.32 5.27
CA TYR A 91 -10.12 21.20 4.40
C TYR A 91 -11.60 20.82 4.52
N LEU A 92 -12.34 21.60 5.30
CA LEU A 92 -13.80 21.63 5.25
C LEU A 92 -14.17 22.70 4.22
N SER A 93 -15.14 22.41 3.35
CA SER A 93 -15.71 23.45 2.50
C SER A 93 -16.33 24.56 3.37
N ASP A 94 -16.51 25.75 2.81
CA ASP A 94 -17.12 26.89 3.53
C ASP A 94 -18.51 26.57 4.13
N ASP A 95 -19.14 25.48 3.69
CA ASP A 95 -20.47 24.97 4.10
C ASP A 95 -20.43 23.73 5.02
N GLU A 96 -19.26 23.11 5.22
CA GLU A 96 -19.07 21.93 6.11
C GLU A 96 -18.47 22.29 7.48
N GLY A 97 -18.22 23.58 7.72
CA GLY A 97 -17.92 24.10 9.04
C GLY A 97 -19.12 23.94 9.97
N ILE A 98 -18.88 23.60 11.24
CA ILE A 98 -19.93 23.56 12.26
C ILE A 98 -20.56 24.96 12.32
N ASP A 99 -21.85 25.06 11.96
CA ASP A 99 -22.62 26.30 12.05
C ASP A 99 -22.41 26.93 13.44
N GLN A 100 -22.06 28.21 13.45
CA GLN A 100 -21.73 29.03 14.62
C GLN A 100 -22.93 29.32 15.55
N ASP A 101 -23.87 28.39 15.67
CA ASP A 101 -25.14 28.57 16.39
C ASP A 101 -25.26 27.65 17.61
N VAL A 102 -24.14 27.31 18.26
CA VAL A 102 -24.17 26.72 19.61
C VAL A 102 -23.14 27.41 20.51
N ASP A 103 -23.62 28.38 21.28
CA ASP A 103 -22.94 28.91 22.46
C ASP A 103 -22.62 27.73 23.40
N GLU A 104 -21.38 27.23 23.43
CA GLU A 104 -20.69 26.71 24.62
C GLU A 104 -19.24 26.26 24.30
N GLU A 105 -18.27 26.89 24.97
CA GLU A 105 -16.84 26.52 25.06
C GLU A 105 -15.85 26.95 23.94
N LYS A 106 -15.67 28.27 23.78
CA LYS A 106 -14.57 28.93 23.05
C LYS A 106 -13.14 28.37 23.26
N GLY A 107 -12.90 27.62 24.33
CA GLY A 107 -11.57 27.08 24.65
C GLY A 107 -11.22 25.79 23.90
N GLU A 108 -12.20 24.94 23.59
CA GLU A 108 -11.94 23.64 22.94
C GLU A 108 -11.88 23.78 21.40
N GLU A 109 -12.65 24.71 20.84
CA GLU A 109 -12.67 25.06 19.43
C GLU A 109 -11.32 25.59 18.95
N GLU A 110 -10.72 26.53 19.69
CA GLU A 110 -9.40 27.09 19.35
C GLU A 110 -8.31 26.02 19.33
N ILE A 111 -8.39 25.01 20.21
CA ILE A 111 -7.45 23.89 20.28
C ILE A 111 -7.63 22.96 19.08
N SER A 112 -8.89 22.70 18.69
CA SER A 112 -9.22 21.89 17.50
C SER A 112 -8.71 22.55 16.22
N ASP A 113 -8.95 23.85 16.05
CA ASP A 113 -8.51 24.65 14.91
C ASP A 113 -6.98 24.74 14.82
N GLN A 114 -6.32 24.95 15.95
CA GLN A 114 -4.85 24.95 16.01
C GLN A 114 -4.28 23.59 15.62
N LYS A 115 -4.89 22.50 16.08
CA LYS A 115 -4.48 21.13 15.71
C LYS A 115 -4.69 20.84 14.23
N LEU A 116 -5.77 21.36 13.63
CA LEU A 116 -6.05 21.27 12.21
C LEU A 116 -4.98 22.02 11.38
N LYS A 117 -4.69 23.27 11.78
CA LYS A 117 -3.64 24.09 11.15
C LYS A 117 -2.25 23.48 11.29
N MET A 118 -1.93 22.86 12.43
CA MET A 118 -0.65 22.16 12.60
C MET A 118 -0.55 20.96 11.66
N LYS A 119 -1.61 20.15 11.56
CA LYS A 119 -1.66 19.06 10.58
C LYS A 119 -1.46 19.60 9.18
N GLN A 120 -2.24 20.60 8.75
CA GLN A 120 -2.14 21.23 7.42
C GLN A 120 -0.70 21.59 7.05
N LYS A 121 0.01 22.28 7.96
CA LYS A 121 1.43 22.62 7.79
C LYS A 121 2.35 21.39 7.70
N GLU A 122 2.07 20.33 8.47
CA GLU A 122 2.85 19.08 8.37
C GLU A 122 2.75 18.42 6.99
N PHE A 123 1.60 18.53 6.31
CA PHE A 123 1.40 17.99 4.97
C PHE A 123 1.99 18.83 3.86
N GLU A 124 1.80 20.15 3.93
CA GLU A 124 2.51 21.07 3.03
C GLU A 124 4.02 20.85 3.14
N ASN A 125 4.53 20.65 4.37
CA ASN A 125 5.93 20.30 4.58
C ASN A 125 6.28 18.91 4.06
N SER A 126 5.35 17.95 4.05
CA SER A 126 5.58 16.62 3.49
C SER A 126 5.66 16.64 1.96
N PHE A 127 4.87 17.50 1.29
CA PHE A 127 4.95 17.75 -0.15
C PHE A 127 6.23 18.48 -0.54
N LYS A 128 6.68 19.45 0.27
CA LYS A 128 7.93 20.19 0.05
C LYS A 128 9.19 19.36 0.32
N ARG A 129 9.07 18.17 0.94
CA ARG A 129 10.23 17.28 1.11
C ARG A 129 10.62 16.74 -0.25
N LYS A 130 11.81 17.13 -0.70
CA LYS A 130 12.46 16.55 -1.88
C LYS A 130 12.52 15.02 -1.73
N VAL A 131 11.66 14.32 -2.45
CA VAL A 131 11.69 12.86 -2.52
C VAL A 131 12.91 12.48 -3.36
N GLN A 132 13.78 11.65 -2.80
CA GLN A 132 14.90 11.10 -3.57
C GLN A 132 14.40 9.87 -4.32
N VAL A 133 14.57 9.87 -5.65
CA VAL A 133 14.33 8.67 -6.46
C VAL A 133 15.27 7.57 -5.98
N LEU A 134 14.69 6.50 -5.41
CA LEU A 134 15.47 5.36 -4.95
C LEU A 134 16.07 4.63 -6.16
N LYS A 135 17.36 4.32 -6.08
CA LYS A 135 18.03 3.51 -7.10
C LYS A 135 17.62 2.05 -6.92
N ILE A 136 17.11 1.44 -7.98
CA ILE A 136 16.80 0.01 -8.01
C ILE A 136 18.11 -0.75 -7.76
N LYS A 137 18.11 -1.62 -6.74
CA LYS A 137 19.20 -2.57 -6.48
C LYS A 137 18.74 -3.97 -6.88
N LYS A 138 19.47 -4.60 -7.81
CA LYS A 138 19.25 -5.98 -8.24
C LYS A 138 20.41 -6.84 -7.74
N ILE A 139 20.16 -7.66 -6.73
CA ILE A 139 21.14 -8.60 -6.17
C ILE A 139 20.72 -10.00 -6.59
N GLY A 140 21.63 -10.75 -7.23
CA GLY A 140 21.40 -12.12 -7.67
C GLY A 140 21.41 -13.14 -6.53
N CYS A 141 21.27 -14.42 -6.86
CA CYS A 141 21.44 -15.50 -5.90
C CYS A 141 22.90 -15.59 -5.43
N VAL A 142 23.09 -15.59 -4.12
CA VAL A 142 24.39 -15.82 -3.49
C VAL A 142 24.44 -17.25 -2.98
N TRP A 143 25.44 -17.98 -3.44
CA TRP A 143 25.77 -19.33 -3.03
C TRP A 143 27.10 -19.33 -2.28
N PRO A 144 27.37 -20.32 -1.40
CA PRO A 144 28.65 -20.41 -0.72
C PRO A 144 29.87 -20.46 -1.67
N SER A 145 29.68 -20.94 -2.90
CA SER A 145 30.74 -21.03 -3.91
C SER A 145 31.10 -19.70 -4.58
N ASN A 146 30.20 -18.72 -4.58
CA ASN A 146 30.40 -17.45 -5.28
C ASN A 146 30.28 -16.22 -4.36
N GLU A 147 30.28 -16.42 -3.04
CA GLU A 147 30.16 -15.33 -2.05
C GLU A 147 31.24 -14.24 -2.21
N ALA A 148 32.44 -14.62 -2.67
CA ALA A 148 33.55 -13.70 -2.90
C ALA A 148 33.33 -12.74 -4.10
N GLU A 149 32.35 -13.00 -4.97
CA GLU A 149 32.04 -12.17 -6.15
C GLU A 149 31.13 -10.98 -5.81
N PHE A 150 30.55 -10.94 -4.61
CA PHE A 150 29.58 -9.92 -4.20
C PHE A 150 30.18 -8.86 -3.28
N GLN A 151 29.64 -7.63 -3.35
CA GLN A 151 30.03 -6.57 -2.44
C GLN A 151 29.54 -6.86 -1.02
N LYS A 152 30.34 -6.51 0.00
CA LYS A 152 29.97 -6.69 1.41
C LYS A 152 28.62 -6.05 1.76
N GLN A 153 28.31 -4.89 1.17
CA GLN A 153 27.04 -4.19 1.39
C GLN A 153 25.83 -5.00 0.90
N ASP A 154 25.98 -5.70 -0.22
CA ASP A 154 24.92 -6.54 -0.78
C ASP A 154 24.73 -7.82 0.06
N LEU A 155 25.84 -8.40 0.52
CA LEU A 155 25.80 -9.53 1.45
C LEU A 155 25.14 -9.15 2.78
N ASP A 156 25.45 -7.98 3.33
CA ASP A 156 24.83 -7.48 4.55
C ASP A 156 23.33 -7.20 4.38
N PHE A 157 22.92 -6.68 3.21
CA PHE A 157 21.51 -6.53 2.87
C PHE A 157 20.79 -7.88 2.76
N LEU A 158 21.40 -8.88 2.13
CA LEU A 158 20.80 -10.22 1.98
C LEU A 158 20.71 -11.00 3.31
N LYS A 159 21.59 -10.73 4.28
CA LYS A 159 21.51 -11.34 5.62
C LYS A 159 20.17 -11.06 6.31
N THR A 160 19.56 -9.91 6.05
CA THR A 160 18.22 -9.56 6.55
C THR A 160 17.14 -10.53 6.06
N PHE A 161 17.36 -11.19 4.93
CA PHE A 161 16.46 -12.16 4.31
C PHE A 161 16.96 -13.61 4.42
N LYS A 162 17.95 -13.87 5.29
CA LYS A 162 18.51 -15.21 5.45
C LYS A 162 17.42 -16.19 5.86
N MET A 163 17.26 -17.27 5.09
CA MET A 163 16.34 -18.34 5.44
C MET A 163 16.74 -18.99 6.77
N HIS A 164 15.76 -19.15 7.65
CA HIS A 164 15.88 -19.93 8.87
C HIS A 164 15.11 -21.24 8.68
N PHE A 165 15.82 -22.37 8.74
CA PHE A 165 15.18 -23.67 8.69
C PHE A 165 14.41 -23.90 9.99
N ILE A 166 13.12 -24.21 9.87
CA ILE A 166 12.22 -24.43 11.02
C ILE A 166 12.40 -25.85 11.61
N THR A 167 13.06 -26.75 10.88
CA THR A 167 13.42 -28.09 11.35
C THR A 167 14.85 -28.43 10.94
N PRO A 168 15.63 -29.11 11.79
CA PRO A 168 16.83 -29.80 11.33
C PRO A 168 16.40 -31.06 10.55
N THR A 169 17.05 -31.26 9.41
CA THR A 169 17.08 -32.45 8.53
C THR A 169 15.93 -32.71 7.53
N PRO A 170 16.26 -33.22 6.31
CA PRO A 170 15.29 -33.80 5.38
C PRO A 170 14.73 -35.10 5.97
N ILE A 171 13.50 -35.45 5.60
CA ILE A 171 12.97 -36.80 5.83
C ILE A 171 13.77 -37.73 4.91
N ASP A 172 14.52 -38.67 5.48
CA ASP A 172 15.11 -39.76 4.72
C ASP A 172 13.97 -40.58 4.09
N LEU A 173 13.88 -40.52 2.77
CA LEU A 173 12.93 -41.30 1.97
C LEU A 173 13.55 -42.66 1.67
N ASP A 174 13.76 -43.48 2.69
CA ASP A 174 14.06 -44.92 2.53
C ASP A 174 13.47 -45.68 3.72
N GLU A 175 12.26 -46.22 3.55
CA GLU A 175 11.77 -47.54 4.01
C GLU A 175 10.33 -47.80 3.53
#